data_AF-A0A352FET5-F1
#
_entry.id   AF-A0A352FET5-F1
#
_cell.length_a   1.000
_cell.length_b   1.000
_cell.length_c   1.000
_cell.angle_alpha   90.00
_cell.angle_beta   90.00
_cell.angle_gamma   90.00
#
_symmetry.space_group_name_H-M   'P 1'
#
loop_
_entity.id
_entity.type
_entity.pdbx_description
1 polymer ?
#
loop_
_entity_poly.entity_id
_entity_poly.type
_entity_poly.pdbx_seq_one_letter_code
_entity_poly.pdbx_strand_id
1 'polypeptide(L)'
;MNRRLAPSPEFIRQLRERINLRLFSSKHGMLAILTWGTLIFSLAALVAIVYYYGFEQTPESMDTIRLVIRFSIWFYILKYLLRIFYDFHPGQFVRENRMDTVVFLLMVVAEFFNLVFGDDILNKIFIQWMNIRMGDLSILAVQLYFFVIVGVEIGKAAVKISMLKIPPVQLLVISFIGLITFGTLLLMLPEMTNEPAPGIKGISFIDSLFTSTSAVCVTGLTVIDTAICFTHKGHWIIMLLIQLGGINILAFAAFFAIFYKDSASIKYQSLIRDLLDTSEMSKSRSILGKIV
;
A
#
# COMPACT_ATOMS: atom_id res chain seq x y z
N MET A 1 46.35 10.58 35.41
CA MET A 1 45.94 9.63 34.36
C MET A 1 44.51 9.97 33.94
N ASN A 2 44.35 10.54 32.75
CA ASN A 2 43.14 11.18 32.23
C ASN A 2 41.92 10.24 32.15
N ARG A 3 40.92 10.44 33.01
CA ARG A 3 39.55 9.95 32.75
C ARG A 3 38.87 10.95 31.82
N ARG A 4 38.73 10.58 30.54
CA ARG A 4 37.98 11.35 29.55
C ARG A 4 36.55 11.54 30.05
N LEU A 5 36.18 12.79 30.26
CA LEU A 5 34.83 13.25 30.59
C LEU A 5 33.89 12.84 29.45
N ALA A 6 32.99 11.89 29.71
CA ALA A 6 31.82 11.72 28.86
C ALA A 6 30.94 12.98 29.04
N PRO A 7 30.42 13.59 27.95
CA PRO A 7 29.57 14.76 28.08
C PRO A 7 28.32 14.42 28.87
N SER A 8 27.93 15.29 29.81
CA SER A 8 26.73 15.11 30.61
C SER A 8 25.47 15.06 29.72
N PRO A 9 24.41 14.32 30.11
CA PRO A 9 23.16 14.21 29.33
C PRO A 9 22.54 15.57 28.99
N GLU A 10 22.76 16.58 29.84
CA GLU A 10 22.28 17.95 29.63
C GLU A 10 23.00 18.69 28.50
N PHE A 11 24.31 18.48 28.32
CA PHE A 11 25.07 19.13 27.25
C PHE A 11 24.58 18.69 25.87
N ILE A 12 24.32 17.39 25.70
CA ILE A 12 23.76 16.83 24.45
C ILE A 12 22.36 17.40 24.18
N ARG A 13 21.56 17.59 25.24
CA ARG A 13 20.20 18.12 25.14
C ARG A 13 20.18 19.60 24.75
N GLN A 14 21.00 20.44 25.38
CA GLN A 14 21.12 21.87 25.07
C GLN A 14 21.72 22.13 23.68
N LEU A 15 22.72 21.32 23.28
CA LEU A 15 23.32 21.43 21.95
C LEU A 15 22.32 21.04 20.85
N ARG A 16 21.53 19.97 21.09
CA ARG A 16 20.44 19.57 20.20
C ARG A 16 19.35 20.63 20.12
N GLU A 17 18.97 21.24 21.23
CA GLU A 17 17.92 22.27 21.30
C GLU A 17 18.32 23.53 20.51
N ARG A 18 19.58 23.99 20.63
CA ARG A 18 20.10 25.10 19.80
C ARG A 18 20.14 24.78 18.30
N ILE A 19 20.52 23.54 17.94
CA ILE A 19 20.54 23.09 16.55
C ILE A 19 19.11 23.04 16.00
N ASN A 20 18.16 22.45 16.73
CA ASN A 20 16.76 22.34 16.30
C ASN A 20 16.08 23.70 16.16
N LEU A 21 16.34 24.65 17.08
CA LEU A 21 15.79 26.01 16.98
C LEU A 21 16.30 26.77 15.76
N ARG A 22 17.58 26.57 15.36
CA ARG A 22 18.12 27.15 14.11
C ARG A 22 17.56 26.48 12.85
N LEU A 23 17.32 25.18 12.91
CA LEU A 23 16.79 24.39 11.79
C LEU A 23 15.27 24.49 11.65
N PHE A 24 14.55 24.98 12.67
CA PHE A 24 13.09 25.09 12.68
C PHE A 24 12.54 25.96 11.55
N SER A 25 13.23 27.05 11.19
CA SER A 25 12.86 27.91 10.05
C SER A 25 12.94 27.18 8.71
N SER A 26 13.90 26.26 8.56
CA SER A 26 14.07 25.44 7.35
C SER A 26 13.24 24.14 7.35
N LYS A 27 12.71 23.73 8.50
CA LYS A 27 12.04 22.43 8.69
C LYS A 27 10.86 22.23 7.76
N HIS A 28 10.01 23.24 7.60
CA HIS A 28 8.82 23.14 6.75
C HIS A 28 9.19 22.98 5.27
N GLY A 29 10.18 23.75 4.79
CA GLY A 29 10.71 23.64 3.43
C GLY A 29 11.40 22.31 3.17
N MET A 30 12.28 21.88 4.08
CA MET A 30 12.99 20.60 3.96
C MET A 30 12.02 19.40 3.95
N LEU A 31 11.03 19.38 4.86
CA LEU A 31 10.03 18.31 4.89
C LEU A 31 9.16 18.28 3.63
N ALA A 32 8.83 19.44 3.06
CA ALA A 32 8.12 19.53 1.78
C ALA A 32 8.96 18.94 0.64
N ILE A 33 10.24 19.33 0.54
CA ILE A 33 11.18 18.80 -0.46
C ILE A 33 11.32 17.28 -0.32
N LEU A 34 11.49 16.77 0.90
CA LEU A 34 11.58 15.32 1.14
C LEU A 34 10.29 14.58 0.76
N THR A 35 9.13 15.20 0.96
CA THR A 35 7.84 14.62 0.57
C THR A 35 7.71 14.53 -0.95
N TRP A 36 8.04 15.60 -1.67
CA TRP A 36 8.07 15.60 -3.13
C TRP A 36 9.09 14.62 -3.69
N GLY A 37 10.30 14.57 -3.11
CA GLY A 37 11.32 13.59 -3.48
C GLY A 37 10.81 12.15 -3.27
N THR A 38 10.06 11.89 -2.21
CA THR A 38 9.48 10.55 -1.96
C THR A 38 8.61 10.09 -3.11
N LEU A 39 7.74 10.97 -3.63
CA LEU A 39 6.85 10.65 -4.74
C LEU A 39 7.64 10.34 -6.03
N ILE A 40 8.73 11.08 -6.28
CA ILE A 40 9.57 10.86 -7.45
C ILE A 40 10.27 9.50 -7.35
N PHE A 41 10.92 9.22 -6.22
CA PHE A 41 11.65 7.96 -6.02
C PHE A 41 10.74 6.74 -5.91
N SER A 42 9.52 6.88 -5.37
CA SER A 42 8.53 5.80 -5.36
C SER A 42 8.00 5.50 -6.76
N LEU A 43 7.71 6.54 -7.56
CA LEU A 43 7.29 6.39 -8.95
C LEU A 43 8.41 5.77 -9.80
N ALA A 44 9.65 6.24 -9.64
CA ALA A 44 10.80 5.67 -10.35
C ALA A 44 11.02 4.19 -9.99
N ALA A 45 10.91 3.82 -8.71
CA ALA A 45 10.98 2.42 -8.29
C ALA A 45 9.84 1.58 -8.86
N LEU A 46 8.61 2.12 -8.89
CA LEU A 46 7.45 1.44 -9.48
C LEU A 46 7.67 1.19 -10.97
N VAL A 47 8.12 2.18 -11.73
CA VAL A 47 8.44 2.03 -13.15
C VAL A 47 9.56 1.01 -13.36
N ALA A 48 10.61 1.04 -12.55
CA ALA A 48 11.71 0.08 -12.63
C ALA A 48 11.25 -1.36 -12.39
N ILE A 49 10.33 -1.58 -11.44
CA ILE A 49 9.74 -2.89 -11.16
C ILE A 49 8.82 -3.34 -12.30
N VAL A 50 7.95 -2.46 -12.79
CA VAL A 50 7.07 -2.76 -13.93
C VAL A 50 7.91 -3.12 -15.16
N TYR A 51 8.99 -2.39 -15.39
CA TYR A 51 9.91 -2.68 -16.49
C TYR A 51 10.63 -4.03 -16.29
N TYR A 52 11.14 -4.29 -15.08
CA TYR A 52 11.81 -5.54 -14.70
C TYR A 52 10.97 -6.79 -15.01
N TYR A 53 9.68 -6.75 -14.65
CA TYR A 53 8.79 -7.89 -14.86
C TYR A 53 8.10 -7.93 -16.22
N GLY A 54 7.90 -6.75 -16.82
CA GLY A 54 7.08 -6.55 -18.02
C GLY A 54 7.82 -6.66 -19.34
N PHE A 55 9.15 -6.52 -19.35
CA PHE A 55 9.97 -6.55 -20.57
C PHE A 55 11.16 -7.50 -20.44
N GLU A 56 11.71 -7.90 -21.59
CA GLU A 56 12.97 -8.65 -21.64
C GLU A 56 14.14 -7.80 -21.15
N GLN A 57 15.06 -8.44 -20.43
CA GLN A 57 16.12 -7.74 -19.69
C GLN A 57 17.47 -7.93 -20.37
N THR A 58 18.13 -6.81 -20.65
CA THR A 58 19.54 -6.79 -21.08
C THR A 58 20.43 -6.60 -19.85
N PRO A 59 21.72 -6.97 -19.90
CA PRO A 59 22.64 -6.74 -18.78
C PRO A 59 22.68 -5.27 -18.33
N GLU A 60 22.65 -4.33 -19.28
CA GLU A 60 22.62 -2.89 -18.99
C GLU A 60 21.31 -2.42 -18.34
N SER A 61 20.16 -2.99 -18.74
CA SER A 61 18.87 -2.65 -18.14
C SER A 61 18.79 -3.13 -16.69
N MET A 62 19.33 -4.32 -16.40
CA MET A 62 19.40 -4.88 -15.05
C MET A 62 20.19 -4.00 -14.09
N ASP A 63 21.34 -3.49 -14.52
CA ASP A 63 22.17 -2.62 -13.70
C ASP A 63 21.49 -1.27 -13.45
N THR A 64 20.81 -0.72 -14.47
CA THR A 64 20.03 0.51 -14.33
C THR A 64 18.88 0.35 -13.34
N ILE A 65 18.12 -0.74 -13.42
CA ILE A 65 17.02 -1.05 -12.50
C ILE A 65 17.53 -1.20 -11.07
N ARG A 66 18.62 -1.95 -10.89
CA ARG A 66 19.25 -2.14 -9.57
C ARG A 66 19.71 -0.80 -8.99
N LEU A 67 20.28 0.07 -9.81
CA LEU A 67 20.72 1.40 -9.40
C LEU A 67 19.54 2.26 -8.97
N VAL A 68 18.48 2.35 -9.78
CA VAL A 68 17.27 3.14 -9.45
C VAL A 68 16.66 2.69 -8.13
N ILE A 69 16.50 1.38 -7.95
CA ILE A 69 15.97 0.80 -6.72
C ILE A 69 16.86 1.12 -5.52
N ARG A 70 18.17 0.92 -5.64
CA ARG A 70 19.14 1.20 -4.56
C ARG A 70 19.11 2.69 -4.18
N PHE A 71 19.07 3.60 -5.15
CA PHE A 71 18.93 5.03 -4.87
C PHE A 71 17.62 5.36 -4.15
N SER A 72 16.49 4.75 -4.55
CA SER A 72 15.23 4.92 -3.84
C SER A 72 15.33 4.47 -2.38
N ILE A 73 15.97 3.33 -2.10
CA ILE A 73 16.19 2.83 -0.72
C ILE A 73 17.01 3.84 0.09
N TRP A 74 18.15 4.28 -0.43
CA TRP A 74 19.01 5.27 0.23
C TRP A 74 18.27 6.59 0.50
N PHE A 75 17.43 7.03 -0.44
CA PHE A 75 16.59 8.21 -0.25
C PHE A 75 15.59 8.03 0.92
N TYR A 76 14.94 6.86 1.04
CA TYR A 76 14.03 6.58 2.14
C TYR A 76 14.73 6.52 3.50
N ILE A 77 15.90 5.87 3.57
CA ILE A 77 16.75 5.84 4.77
C ILE A 77 17.11 7.28 5.17
N LEU A 78 17.60 8.07 4.22
CA LEU A 78 17.97 9.47 4.45
C LEU A 78 16.78 10.31 4.92
N LYS A 79 15.61 10.19 4.26
CA LYS A 79 14.37 10.87 4.66
C LYS A 79 13.99 10.53 6.10
N TYR A 80 14.04 9.26 6.49
CA TYR A 80 13.67 8.82 7.83
C TYR A 80 14.65 9.36 8.88
N LEU A 81 15.96 9.29 8.61
CA LEU A 81 17.00 9.87 9.46
C LEU A 81 16.81 11.38 9.64
N LEU A 82 16.54 12.10 8.56
CA LEU A 82 16.25 13.54 8.61
C LEU A 82 14.99 13.80 9.43
N ARG A 83 13.90 13.05 9.24
CA ARG A 83 12.68 13.21 10.05
C ARG A 83 12.92 13.02 11.55
N ILE A 84 13.68 11.99 11.94
CA ILE A 84 14.09 11.78 13.34
C ILE A 84 14.93 12.95 13.85
N PHE A 85 15.85 13.45 13.02
CA PHE A 85 16.74 14.54 13.40
C PHE A 85 16.02 15.88 13.61
N TYR A 86 15.04 16.18 12.76
CA TYR A 86 14.19 17.37 12.85
C TYR A 86 13.10 17.27 13.92
N ASP A 87 12.88 16.09 14.50
CA ASP A 87 11.94 15.92 15.59
C ASP A 87 12.58 16.33 16.92
N PHE A 88 11.81 16.98 17.79
CA PHE A 88 12.31 17.41 19.11
C PHE A 88 12.44 16.22 20.07
N HIS A 89 11.63 15.17 19.88
CA HIS A 89 11.54 14.00 20.77
C HIS A 89 11.62 12.70 19.96
N PRO A 90 12.82 12.26 19.53
CA PRO A 90 12.98 11.10 18.66
C PRO A 90 12.42 9.80 19.25
N GLY A 91 12.45 9.64 20.58
CA GLY A 91 11.86 8.48 21.25
C GLY A 91 10.33 8.43 21.17
N GLN A 92 9.66 9.58 21.18
CA GLN A 92 8.20 9.65 20.98
C GLN A 92 7.87 9.44 19.50
N PHE A 93 8.64 10.06 18.60
CA PHE A 93 8.48 9.91 17.15
C PHE A 93 8.51 8.45 16.69
N VAL A 94 9.47 7.66 17.17
CA VAL A 94 9.58 6.22 16.87
C VAL A 94 8.35 5.45 17.37
N ARG A 95 7.82 5.82 18.54
CA ARG A 95 6.66 5.17 19.14
C ARG A 95 5.36 5.49 18.40
N GLU A 96 5.23 6.69 17.86
CA GLU A 96 4.09 7.09 17.04
C GLU A 96 4.17 6.50 15.63
N ASN A 97 5.37 6.41 15.05
CA ASN A 97 5.60 5.92 13.69
C ASN A 97 6.21 4.51 13.69
N ARG A 98 5.61 3.56 14.43
CA ARG A 98 6.18 2.20 14.58
C ARG A 98 6.37 1.50 13.25
N MET A 99 5.40 1.61 12.34
CA MET A 99 5.47 0.99 11.01
C MET A 99 6.64 1.57 10.18
N ASP A 100 6.72 2.90 10.06
CA ASP A 100 7.81 3.56 9.33
C ASP A 100 9.19 3.21 9.95
N THR A 101 9.26 3.02 11.28
CA THR A 101 10.49 2.64 11.99
C THR A 101 10.92 1.20 11.73
N VAL A 102 9.97 0.26 11.75
CA VAL A 102 10.25 -1.15 11.42
C VAL A 102 10.77 -1.25 9.99
N VAL A 103 10.12 -0.54 9.07
CA VAL A 103 10.54 -0.48 7.67
C VAL A 103 11.96 0.07 7.54
N PHE A 104 12.26 1.19 8.18
CA PHE A 104 13.62 1.75 8.21
C PHE A 104 14.65 0.76 8.76
N LEU A 105 14.37 0.09 9.88
CA LEU A 105 15.29 -0.89 10.46
C LEU A 105 15.56 -2.05 9.53
N LEU A 106 14.53 -2.59 8.87
CA LEU A 106 14.67 -3.64 7.88
C LEU A 106 15.55 -3.18 6.70
N MET A 107 15.38 -1.95 6.21
CA MET A 107 16.23 -1.38 5.15
C MET A 107 17.70 -1.32 5.55
N VAL A 108 17.98 -0.79 6.74
CA VAL A 108 19.35 -0.61 7.23
C VAL A 108 20.02 -1.97 7.44
N VAL A 109 19.30 -2.95 7.98
CA VAL A 109 19.80 -4.32 8.14
C VAL A 109 20.10 -4.96 6.79
N ALA A 110 19.20 -4.82 5.81
CA ALA A 110 19.40 -5.37 4.47
C ALA A 110 20.62 -4.76 3.76
N GLU A 111 20.80 -3.44 3.82
CA GLU A 111 21.96 -2.76 3.22
C GLU A 111 23.26 -3.04 3.97
N PHE A 112 23.21 -3.10 5.30
CA PHE A 112 24.38 -3.48 6.11
C PHE A 112 24.85 -4.90 5.76
N PHE A 113 23.90 -5.83 5.58
CA PHE A 113 24.21 -7.20 5.20
C PHE A 113 24.86 -7.28 3.81
N ASN A 114 24.33 -6.54 2.82
CA ASN A 114 24.96 -6.43 1.50
C ASN A 114 26.38 -5.84 1.56
N LEU A 115 26.59 -4.79 2.38
CA LEU A 115 27.88 -4.13 2.51
C LEU A 115 28.95 -5.02 3.17
N VAL A 116 28.58 -5.74 4.23
CA VAL A 116 29.53 -6.50 5.07
C VAL A 116 29.94 -7.82 4.43
N PHE A 117 28.98 -8.53 3.85
CA PHE A 117 29.23 -9.88 3.35
C PHE A 117 29.53 -9.93 1.84
N GLY A 118 29.28 -8.84 1.11
CA GLY A 118 29.50 -8.72 -0.34
C GLY A 118 28.71 -9.75 -1.16
N ASP A 119 28.86 -9.71 -2.49
CA ASP A 119 28.16 -10.65 -3.38
C ASP A 119 28.73 -12.09 -3.30
N ASP A 120 29.97 -12.28 -2.86
CA ASP A 120 30.71 -13.55 -3.01
C ASP A 120 30.52 -14.56 -1.87
N ILE A 121 30.61 -14.13 -0.61
CA ILE A 121 30.49 -15.05 0.55
C ILE A 121 29.03 -15.44 0.73
N LEU A 122 28.13 -14.48 0.53
CA LEU A 122 26.70 -14.69 0.59
C LEU A 122 26.20 -15.61 -0.51
N ASN A 123 26.60 -15.43 -1.77
CA ASN A 123 26.24 -16.37 -2.84
C ASN A 123 26.66 -17.80 -2.51
N LYS A 124 27.88 -18.00 -2.00
CA LYS A 124 28.38 -19.33 -1.67
C LYS A 124 27.56 -20.01 -0.57
N ILE A 125 27.22 -19.29 0.50
CA ILE A 125 26.40 -19.83 1.58
C ILE A 125 24.98 -20.16 1.09
N PHE A 126 24.36 -19.27 0.32
CA PHE A 126 22.96 -19.43 -0.11
C PHE A 126 22.75 -20.49 -1.18
N ILE A 127 23.67 -20.58 -2.14
CA ILE A 127 23.67 -21.66 -3.14
C ILE A 127 23.84 -23.01 -2.43
N GLN A 128 24.70 -23.08 -1.39
CA GLN A 128 24.97 -24.31 -0.66
C GLN A 128 23.85 -24.72 0.31
N TRP A 129 23.16 -23.78 0.95
CA TRP A 129 22.09 -24.08 1.91
C TRP A 129 20.70 -24.21 1.30
N MET A 130 20.39 -23.42 0.27
CA MET A 130 19.01 -23.23 -0.22
C MET A 130 18.86 -23.45 -1.73
N ASN A 131 19.96 -23.69 -2.45
CA ASN A 131 20.00 -23.86 -3.91
C ASN A 131 19.33 -22.71 -4.69
N ILE A 132 19.39 -21.48 -4.15
CA ILE A 132 18.85 -20.25 -4.75
C ILE A 132 20.01 -19.30 -5.05
N ARG A 133 20.03 -18.70 -6.25
CA ARG A 133 21.02 -17.67 -6.61
C ARG A 133 20.70 -16.37 -5.85
N MET A 134 21.69 -15.70 -5.26
CA MET A 134 21.43 -14.49 -4.44
C MET A 134 20.87 -13.31 -5.24
N GLY A 135 21.06 -13.30 -6.57
CA GLY A 135 20.37 -12.37 -7.44
C GLY A 135 18.86 -12.41 -7.20
N ASP A 136 18.27 -13.60 -7.05
CA ASP A 136 16.83 -13.76 -6.87
C ASP A 136 16.37 -13.39 -5.44
N LEU A 137 17.20 -13.67 -4.43
CA LEU A 137 16.89 -13.34 -3.03
C LEU A 137 16.94 -11.83 -2.76
N SER A 138 17.93 -11.14 -3.33
CA SER A 138 18.04 -9.68 -3.21
C SER A 138 16.87 -8.98 -3.90
N ILE A 139 16.43 -9.49 -5.05
CA ILE A 139 15.25 -9.00 -5.78
C ILE A 139 13.97 -9.27 -4.99
N LEU A 140 13.82 -10.44 -4.37
CA LEU A 140 12.69 -10.74 -3.48
C LEU A 140 12.63 -9.82 -2.26
N ALA A 141 13.77 -9.56 -1.61
CA ALA A 141 13.84 -8.67 -0.46
C ALA A 141 13.45 -7.23 -0.83
N VAL A 142 13.94 -6.75 -1.97
CA VAL A 142 13.58 -5.46 -2.56
C VAL A 142 12.08 -5.40 -2.91
N GLN A 143 11.52 -6.47 -3.46
CA GLN A 143 10.11 -6.55 -3.83
C GLN A 143 9.21 -6.50 -2.60
N LEU A 144 9.55 -7.25 -1.55
CA LEU A 144 8.82 -7.22 -0.27
C LEU A 144 8.88 -5.83 0.36
N TYR A 145 10.03 -5.17 0.28
CA TYR A 145 10.21 -3.77 0.67
C TYR A 145 9.29 -2.81 -0.09
N PHE A 146 9.24 -2.92 -1.42
CA PHE A 146 8.41 -2.06 -2.26
C PHE A 146 6.94 -2.22 -1.91
N PHE A 147 6.48 -3.47 -1.73
CA PHE A 147 5.11 -3.75 -1.31
C PHE A 147 4.76 -3.10 0.03
N VAL A 148 5.67 -3.15 1.02
CA VAL A 148 5.44 -2.52 2.32
C VAL A 148 5.34 -0.99 2.19
N ILE A 149 6.22 -0.37 1.41
CA ILE A 149 6.18 1.09 1.19
C ILE A 149 4.91 1.50 0.46
N VAL A 150 4.60 0.84 -0.65
CA VAL A 150 3.40 1.12 -1.43
C VAL A 150 2.17 0.91 -0.57
N GLY A 151 2.13 -0.15 0.25
CA GLY A 151 1.04 -0.37 1.21
C GLY A 151 0.88 0.75 2.22
N VAL A 152 1.98 1.24 2.80
CA VAL A 152 1.98 2.38 3.75
C VAL A 152 1.54 3.66 3.05
N GLU A 153 2.04 3.94 1.85
CA GLU A 153 1.73 5.15 1.09
C GLU A 153 0.29 5.15 0.59
N ILE A 154 -0.22 4.00 0.12
CA ILE A 154 -1.64 3.78 -0.20
C ILE A 154 -2.49 3.98 1.04
N GLY A 155 -2.09 3.46 2.21
CA GLY A 155 -2.82 3.67 3.47
C GLY A 155 -2.94 5.15 3.83
N LYS A 156 -1.84 5.90 3.73
CA LYS A 156 -1.82 7.36 3.95
C LYS A 156 -2.69 8.09 2.92
N ALA A 157 -2.62 7.70 1.65
CA ALA A 157 -3.45 8.26 0.58
C ALA A 157 -4.93 7.96 0.77
N ALA A 158 -5.29 6.73 1.17
CA ALA A 158 -6.67 6.30 1.42
C ALA A 158 -7.33 7.13 2.52
N VAL A 159 -6.62 7.42 3.62
CA VAL A 159 -7.10 8.33 4.66
C VAL A 159 -7.35 9.74 4.10
N LYS A 160 -6.45 10.25 3.25
CA LYS A 160 -6.62 11.56 2.63
C LYS A 160 -7.79 11.60 1.64
N ILE A 161 -8.00 10.52 0.88
CA ILE A 161 -9.14 10.37 -0.05
C ILE A 161 -10.46 10.30 0.73
N SER A 162 -10.48 9.71 1.92
CA SER A 162 -11.68 9.67 2.77
C SER A 162 -12.13 11.05 3.26
N MET A 163 -11.25 12.06 3.21
CA MET A 163 -11.59 13.45 3.49
C MET A 163 -12.25 14.16 2.30
N LEU A 164 -12.21 13.58 1.11
CA LEU A 164 -12.94 14.07 -0.05
C LEU A 164 -14.41 13.68 0.07
N LYS A 165 -15.32 14.63 -0.17
CA LYS A 165 -16.78 14.41 -0.12
C LYS A 165 -17.29 13.69 -1.37
N ILE A 166 -16.82 12.48 -1.64
CA ILE A 166 -17.25 11.66 -2.77
C ILE A 166 -18.36 10.71 -2.29
N PRO A 167 -19.53 10.65 -2.96
CA PRO A 167 -20.58 9.68 -2.66
C PRO A 167 -20.06 8.23 -2.74
N PRO A 168 -20.47 7.32 -1.84
CA PRO A 168 -19.98 5.93 -1.82
C PRO A 168 -20.14 5.18 -3.15
N VAL A 169 -21.26 5.39 -3.85
CA VAL A 169 -21.52 4.78 -5.16
C VAL A 169 -20.53 5.27 -6.22
N GLN A 170 -20.17 6.55 -6.21
CA GLN A 170 -19.16 7.08 -7.14
C GLN A 170 -17.77 6.54 -6.82
N LEU A 171 -17.45 6.40 -5.53
CA LEU A 171 -16.18 5.81 -5.09
C LEU A 171 -16.04 4.37 -5.60
N LEU A 172 -17.12 3.59 -5.59
CA LEU A 172 -17.15 2.26 -6.19
C LEU A 172 -16.86 2.31 -7.70
N VAL A 173 -17.59 3.13 -8.45
CA VAL A 173 -17.41 3.20 -9.91
C VAL A 173 -15.98 3.62 -10.27
N ILE A 174 -15.43 4.60 -9.57
CA ILE A 174 -14.05 5.06 -9.75
C ILE A 174 -13.05 3.94 -9.41
N SER A 175 -13.28 3.17 -8.34
CA SER A 175 -12.38 2.06 -7.97
C SER A 175 -12.39 0.94 -9.02
N PHE A 176 -13.56 0.61 -9.59
CA PHE A 176 -13.69 -0.35 -10.69
C PHE A 176 -12.98 0.12 -11.95
N ILE A 177 -13.25 1.34 -12.41
CA ILE A 177 -12.60 1.91 -13.59
C ILE A 177 -11.08 1.95 -13.39
N GLY A 178 -10.62 2.35 -12.20
CA GLY A 178 -9.20 2.37 -11.86
C GLY A 178 -8.57 0.99 -11.92
N LEU A 179 -9.20 -0.02 -11.30
CA LEU A 179 -8.68 -1.39 -11.27
C LEU A 179 -8.68 -2.04 -12.66
N ILE A 180 -9.72 -1.82 -13.47
CA ILE A 180 -9.80 -2.28 -14.85
C ILE A 180 -8.71 -1.64 -15.70
N THR A 181 -8.55 -0.31 -15.61
CA THR A 181 -7.52 0.41 -16.37
C THR A 181 -6.13 -0.08 -15.98
N PHE A 182 -5.87 -0.23 -14.68
CA PHE A 182 -4.60 -0.74 -14.18
C PHE A 182 -4.31 -2.17 -14.63
N GLY A 183 -5.29 -3.07 -14.53
CA GLY A 183 -5.17 -4.44 -15.00
C GLY A 183 -4.94 -4.52 -16.52
N THR A 184 -5.64 -3.70 -17.30
CA THR A 184 -5.45 -3.61 -18.76
C THR A 184 -4.02 -3.23 -19.10
N LEU A 185 -3.49 -2.16 -18.49
CA LEU A 185 -2.12 -1.70 -18.74
C LEU A 185 -1.07 -2.75 -18.35
N LEU A 186 -1.29 -3.47 -17.25
CA LEU A 186 -0.38 -4.53 -16.83
C LEU A 186 -0.44 -5.73 -17.78
N LEU A 187 -1.63 -6.17 -18.20
CA LEU A 187 -1.78 -7.33 -19.09
C LEU A 187 -1.27 -7.06 -20.51
N MET A 188 -1.19 -5.79 -20.93
CA MET A 188 -0.57 -5.40 -22.21
C MET A 188 0.95 -5.51 -22.23
N LEU A 189 1.61 -5.71 -21.09
CA LEU A 189 3.07 -5.85 -21.06
C LEU A 189 3.50 -7.13 -21.80
N PRO A 190 4.57 -7.08 -22.62
CA PRO A 190 4.93 -8.18 -23.51
C PRO A 190 5.25 -9.49 -22.78
N GLU A 191 5.79 -9.43 -21.56
CA GLU A 191 6.08 -10.60 -20.72
C GLU A 191 4.85 -11.26 -20.08
N MET A 192 3.66 -10.66 -20.21
CA MET A 192 2.43 -11.20 -19.60
C MET A 192 1.72 -12.19 -20.51
N THR A 193 2.08 -12.24 -21.79
CA THR A 193 1.45 -13.08 -22.81
C THR A 193 2.47 -14.00 -23.45
N ASN A 194 2.12 -15.27 -23.64
CA ASN A 194 2.86 -16.17 -24.50
C ASN A 194 2.69 -15.69 -25.96
N GLU A 195 3.74 -15.82 -26.79
CA GLU A 195 3.68 -15.42 -28.20
C GLU A 195 2.50 -16.14 -28.91
N PRO A 196 1.47 -15.41 -29.37
CA PRO A 196 0.34 -16.03 -30.07
C PRO A 196 0.74 -16.54 -31.46
N ALA A 197 1.81 -15.97 -32.03
CA ALA A 197 2.42 -16.33 -33.31
C ALA A 197 3.90 -15.84 -33.34
N PRO A 198 4.78 -16.45 -34.15
CA PRO A 198 6.19 -16.06 -34.22
C PRO A 198 6.33 -14.58 -34.62
N GLY A 199 6.91 -13.77 -33.74
CA GLY A 199 7.20 -12.35 -34.01
C GLY A 199 6.12 -11.35 -33.56
N ILE A 200 5.00 -11.79 -32.97
CA ILE A 200 4.02 -10.90 -32.33
C ILE A 200 4.10 -11.10 -30.81
N LYS A 201 4.69 -10.12 -30.11
CA LYS A 201 4.68 -10.08 -28.63
C LYS A 201 3.54 -9.19 -28.15
N GLY A 202 2.63 -9.75 -27.35
CA GLY A 202 1.56 -9.00 -26.69
C GLY A 202 0.14 -9.39 -27.11
N ILE A 203 -0.82 -8.84 -26.37
CA ILE A 203 -2.27 -8.96 -26.56
C ILE A 203 -2.84 -7.65 -27.10
N SER A 204 -3.92 -7.70 -27.88
CA SER A 204 -4.65 -6.50 -28.32
C SER A 204 -5.18 -5.71 -27.12
N PHE A 205 -5.20 -4.37 -27.22
CA PHE A 205 -5.77 -3.50 -26.19
C PHE A 205 -7.21 -3.91 -25.83
N ILE A 206 -8.03 -4.22 -26.83
CA ILE A 206 -9.44 -4.59 -26.63
C ILE A 206 -9.56 -5.92 -25.86
N ASP A 207 -8.73 -6.91 -26.19
CA ASP A 207 -8.75 -8.21 -25.52
C ASP A 207 -8.20 -8.11 -24.09
N SER A 208 -7.19 -7.27 -23.87
CA SER A 208 -6.67 -6.98 -22.53
C SER A 208 -7.69 -6.24 -21.66
N LEU A 209 -8.41 -5.28 -22.24
CA LEU A 209 -9.47 -4.52 -21.56
C LEU A 209 -10.64 -5.43 -21.20
N PHE A 210 -11.05 -6.30 -22.12
CA PHE A 210 -12.10 -7.27 -21.88
C PHE A 210 -11.70 -8.26 -20.78
N THR A 211 -10.50 -8.85 -20.88
CA THR A 211 -9.98 -9.79 -19.89
C THR A 211 -9.87 -9.15 -18.51
N SER A 212 -9.34 -7.92 -18.43
CA SER A 212 -9.25 -7.17 -17.17
C SER A 212 -10.63 -6.86 -16.60
N THR A 213 -11.60 -6.48 -17.43
CA THR A 213 -12.98 -6.20 -17.00
C THR A 213 -13.66 -7.45 -16.47
N SER A 214 -13.54 -8.57 -17.18
CA SER A 214 -14.08 -9.86 -16.78
C SER A 214 -13.49 -10.36 -15.46
N ALA A 215 -12.16 -10.22 -15.30
CA ALA A 215 -11.46 -10.59 -14.06
C ALA A 215 -11.92 -9.73 -12.88
N VAL A 216 -11.94 -8.40 -13.02
CA VAL A 216 -12.34 -7.47 -11.96
C VAL A 216 -13.82 -7.62 -11.57
N CYS A 217 -14.70 -7.86 -12.54
CA CYS A 217 -16.12 -8.10 -12.28
C CYS A 217 -16.42 -9.55 -11.88
N VAL A 218 -15.41 -10.43 -11.90
CA VAL A 218 -15.52 -11.86 -11.54
C VAL A 218 -16.60 -12.58 -12.37
N THR A 219 -16.73 -12.25 -13.66
CA THR A 219 -17.76 -12.84 -14.53
C THR A 219 -17.31 -14.14 -15.20
N GLY A 220 -16.00 -14.33 -15.38
CA GLY A 220 -15.44 -15.56 -15.97
C GLY A 220 -15.55 -15.66 -17.49
N LEU A 221 -15.91 -14.57 -18.19
CA LEU A 221 -15.95 -14.51 -19.64
C LEU A 221 -14.55 -14.29 -20.24
N THR A 222 -14.22 -14.97 -21.34
CA THR A 222 -12.93 -14.87 -22.01
C THR A 222 -13.13 -14.73 -23.53
N VAL A 223 -12.47 -13.75 -24.16
CA VAL A 223 -12.48 -13.57 -25.64
C VAL A 223 -11.42 -14.45 -26.30
N ILE A 224 -10.32 -14.69 -25.59
CA ILE A 224 -9.20 -15.56 -25.98
C ILE A 224 -8.95 -16.58 -24.88
N ASP A 225 -8.37 -17.74 -25.23
CA ASP A 225 -8.07 -18.78 -24.26
C ASP A 225 -7.02 -18.29 -23.25
N THR A 226 -7.45 -18.06 -22.01
CA THR A 226 -6.59 -17.54 -20.94
C THR A 226 -5.52 -18.53 -20.53
N ALA A 227 -5.79 -19.84 -20.59
CA ALA A 227 -4.86 -20.87 -20.16
C ALA A 227 -3.63 -20.95 -21.07
N ILE A 228 -3.81 -20.65 -22.36
CA ILE A 228 -2.75 -20.72 -23.37
C ILE A 228 -2.12 -19.35 -23.61
N CYS A 229 -2.91 -18.27 -23.62
CA CYS A 229 -2.43 -16.96 -24.02
C CYS A 229 -1.55 -16.27 -22.97
N PHE A 230 -1.77 -16.48 -21.67
CA PHE A 230 -1.02 -15.74 -20.64
C PHE A 230 0.18 -16.54 -20.11
N THR A 231 1.28 -15.84 -19.85
CA THR A 231 2.42 -16.44 -19.13
C THR A 231 2.04 -16.72 -17.67
N HIS A 232 2.91 -17.40 -16.92
CA HIS A 232 2.71 -17.55 -15.48
C HIS A 232 2.55 -16.19 -14.76
N LYS A 233 3.29 -15.16 -15.20
CA LYS A 233 3.19 -13.79 -14.67
C LYS A 233 1.82 -13.18 -14.98
N GLY A 234 1.32 -13.33 -16.22
CA GLY A 234 -0.01 -12.85 -16.62
C GLY A 234 -1.14 -13.50 -15.82
N HIS A 235 -1.05 -14.82 -15.57
CA HIS A 235 -2.01 -15.54 -14.73
C HIS A 235 -2.05 -14.99 -13.29
N TRP A 236 -0.90 -14.67 -12.70
CA TRP A 236 -0.85 -14.03 -11.37
C TRP A 236 -1.59 -12.70 -11.34
N ILE A 237 -1.46 -11.89 -12.38
CA ILE A 237 -2.16 -10.61 -12.49
C ILE A 237 -3.67 -10.84 -12.58
N ILE A 238 -4.12 -11.78 -13.41
CA ILE A 238 -5.54 -12.12 -13.54
C ILE A 238 -6.11 -12.59 -12.20
N MET A 239 -5.41 -13.48 -11.49
CA MET A 239 -5.83 -13.95 -10.16
C MET A 239 -5.92 -12.80 -9.15
N LEU A 240 -4.97 -11.87 -9.18
CA LEU A 240 -4.97 -10.68 -8.32
C LEU A 240 -6.16 -9.77 -8.64
N LEU A 241 -6.45 -9.53 -9.93
CA LEU A 241 -7.60 -8.75 -10.37
C LEU A 241 -8.93 -9.38 -9.93
N ILE A 242 -9.06 -10.71 -10.03
CA ILE A 242 -10.22 -11.46 -9.52
C ILE A 242 -10.38 -11.24 -8.01
N GLN A 243 -9.30 -11.37 -7.26
CA GLN A 243 -9.34 -11.23 -5.81
C GLN A 243 -9.69 -9.80 -5.38
N LEU A 244 -9.06 -8.79 -5.98
CA LEU A 244 -9.34 -7.38 -5.69
C LEU A 244 -10.76 -6.99 -6.11
N GLY A 245 -11.21 -7.48 -7.27
CA GLY A 245 -12.58 -7.30 -7.75
C GLY A 245 -13.63 -7.88 -6.80
N GLY A 246 -13.44 -9.13 -6.37
CA GLY A 246 -14.31 -9.79 -5.40
C GLY A 246 -14.38 -9.06 -4.06
N ILE A 247 -13.23 -8.62 -3.53
CA ILE A 247 -13.18 -7.83 -2.28
C ILE A 247 -13.95 -6.51 -2.44
N ASN A 248 -13.86 -5.85 -3.61
CA ASN A 248 -14.53 -4.59 -3.90
C ASN A 248 -16.07 -4.74 -3.85
N ILE A 249 -16.61 -5.77 -4.50
CA ILE A 249 -18.06 -6.07 -4.49
C ILE A 249 -18.54 -6.40 -3.07
N LEU A 250 -17.81 -7.27 -2.35
CA LEU A 250 -18.19 -7.70 -1.00
C LEU A 250 -18.15 -6.55 0.01
N ALA A 251 -17.12 -5.70 -0.04
CA ALA A 251 -17.01 -4.53 0.83
C ALA A 251 -18.19 -3.58 0.64
N PHE A 252 -18.62 -3.38 -0.60
CA PHE A 252 -19.74 -2.51 -0.92
C PHE A 252 -21.10 -3.12 -0.57
N ALA A 253 -21.26 -4.43 -0.78
CA ALA A 253 -22.44 -5.16 -0.32
C ALA A 253 -22.59 -5.06 1.22
N ALA A 254 -21.48 -5.23 1.96
CA ALA A 254 -21.46 -5.07 3.42
C ALA A 254 -21.81 -3.64 3.85
N PHE A 255 -21.26 -2.63 3.17
CA PHE A 255 -21.61 -1.23 3.40
C PHE A 255 -23.13 -1.01 3.25
N PHE A 256 -23.73 -1.45 2.14
CA PHE A 256 -25.17 -1.31 1.94
C PHE A 256 -26.01 -2.09 2.96
N ALA A 257 -25.58 -3.29 3.34
CA ALA A 257 -26.27 -4.09 4.36
C ALA A 257 -26.32 -3.37 5.73
N ILE A 258 -25.25 -2.68 6.11
CA ILE A 258 -25.20 -1.88 7.35
C ILE A 258 -26.16 -0.67 7.26
N PHE A 259 -26.13 0.07 6.14
CA PHE A 259 -27.00 1.23 5.94
C PHE A 259 -28.50 0.87 5.91
N TYR A 260 -28.83 -0.28 5.33
CA TYR A 260 -30.22 -0.76 5.29
C TYR A 260 -30.72 -1.22 6.68
N LYS A 261 -29.82 -1.73 7.53
CA LYS A 261 -30.17 -2.20 8.88
C LYS A 261 -30.52 -1.05 9.85
N ASP A 262 -29.82 0.08 9.76
CA ASP A 262 -30.08 1.23 10.64
C ASP A 262 -31.41 1.93 10.31
N SER A 263 -31.76 2.02 9.02
CA SER A 263 -33.02 2.64 8.59
C SER A 263 -34.25 1.77 8.91
N ALA A 264 -34.09 0.46 9.05
CA ALA A 264 -35.12 -0.41 9.62
C ALA A 264 -35.24 -0.26 11.15
N SER A 265 -34.12 -0.15 11.88
CA SER A 265 -34.11 -0.10 13.35
C SER A 265 -34.84 1.13 13.94
N ILE A 266 -34.70 2.31 13.31
CA ILE A 266 -35.38 3.54 13.76
C ILE A 266 -36.91 3.42 13.62
N LYS A 267 -37.39 2.76 12.56
CA LYS A 267 -38.84 2.57 12.31
C LYS A 267 -39.46 1.55 13.28
N TYR A 268 -38.72 0.53 13.67
CA TYR A 268 -39.15 -0.40 14.72
C TYR A 268 -39.09 0.24 16.12
N GLN A 269 -38.12 1.11 16.39
CA GLN A 269 -38.07 1.86 17.65
C GLN A 269 -39.25 2.82 17.80
N SER A 270 -39.67 3.53 16.74
CA SER A 270 -40.84 4.41 16.81
C SER A 270 -42.15 3.62 16.98
N LEU A 271 -42.29 2.48 16.31
CA LEU A 271 -43.48 1.61 16.46
C LEU A 271 -43.53 0.96 17.85
N ILE A 272 -42.40 0.51 18.40
CA ILE A 272 -42.35 -0.02 19.78
C ILE A 272 -42.63 1.11 20.77
N ARG A 273 -42.16 2.33 20.53
CA ARG A 273 -42.46 3.49 21.38
C ARG A 273 -43.94 3.88 21.32
N ASP A 274 -44.58 3.88 20.16
CA ASP A 274 -46.03 4.09 20.02
C ASP A 274 -46.85 2.98 20.70
N LEU A 275 -46.41 1.72 20.60
CA LEU A 275 -47.05 0.59 21.28
C LEU A 275 -46.85 0.64 22.81
N LEU A 276 -45.72 1.17 23.29
CA LEU A 276 -45.44 1.37 24.71
C LEU A 276 -46.09 2.66 25.27
N ASP A 277 -46.30 3.69 24.44
CA ASP A 277 -47.03 4.93 24.76
C ASP A 277 -48.57 4.74 24.69
N THR A 278 -49.05 3.55 24.29
CA THR A 278 -50.46 3.18 24.47
C THR A 278 -50.73 2.63 25.89
N SER A 279 -50.08 3.20 26.91
CA SER A 279 -50.51 3.02 28.30
C SER A 279 -51.79 3.83 28.53
N GLU A 280 -52.91 3.26 28.09
CA GLU A 280 -54.27 3.54 28.56
C GLU A 280 -54.43 3.18 30.07
N MET A 281 -53.44 3.51 30.91
CA MET A 281 -53.60 3.51 32.37
C MET A 281 -54.42 4.71 32.85
N SER A 282 -54.66 5.72 31.99
CA SER A 282 -55.48 6.88 32.34
C SER A 282 -56.99 6.64 32.13
N LYS A 283 -57.43 5.89 31.10
CA LYS A 283 -58.87 5.60 30.94
C LYS A 283 -59.41 4.55 31.90
N SER A 284 -58.57 3.67 32.45
CA SER A 284 -59.06 2.70 33.45
C SER A 284 -59.51 3.37 34.76
N ARG A 285 -58.93 4.52 35.15
CA ARG A 285 -59.37 5.29 36.33
C ARG A 285 -60.64 6.10 36.07
N SER A 286 -60.82 6.61 34.85
CA SER A 286 -62.05 7.34 34.46
C SER A 286 -63.27 6.43 34.29
N ILE A 287 -63.08 5.15 33.97
CA ILE A 287 -64.16 4.16 33.87
C ILE A 287 -64.57 3.67 35.27
N LEU A 288 -63.60 3.45 36.17
CA LEU A 288 -63.89 3.08 37.57
C LEU A 288 -64.59 4.21 38.36
N GLY A 289 -64.28 5.48 38.09
CA GLY A 289 -64.95 6.63 38.70
C GLY A 289 -66.35 6.95 38.16
N LYS A 290 -66.85 6.20 37.16
CA LYS A 290 -68.23 6.30 36.67
C LYS A 290 -69.15 5.19 37.22
N ILE A 291 -68.59 4.24 37.98
CA ILE A 291 -69.31 3.09 38.56
C ILE A 291 -69.42 3.20 40.09
N VAL A 292 -68.79 4.21 40.70
CA VAL A 292 -68.98 4.59 42.12
C VAL A 292 -69.66 5.94 42.20
#